data_AF-A0A3E0TVB7-F1
#
_entry.id   AF-A0A3E0TVB7-F1
#
_cell.length_a   1.000
_cell.length_b   1.000
_cell.length_c   1.000
_cell.angle_alpha   90.00
_cell.angle_beta   90.00
_cell.angle_gamma   90.00
#
_symmetry.space_group_name_H-M   'P 1'
#
loop_
_entity.id
_entity.type
_entity.pdbx_description
1 polymer ?
#
loop_
_entity_poly.entity_id
_entity_poly.type
_entity_poly.pdbx_seq_one_letter_code
_entity_poly.pdbx_strand_id
1 'polypeptide(L)'
;MDEKRRDYLNKYKSQHRRINLTVSNSDYQKIEYLADRLSLKPTSFVYNALQEKLEQSPYLPDDIKQELSEVKFLIRNIANNINQVVHRSHTLKVMVHENDLLMELKRLEETVVNYVHGKVDHDH
;
A
#
# COMPACT_ATOMS: atom_id res chain seq x y z
N MET A 1 -0.13 -43.43 -7.62
CA MET A 1 -0.71 -42.08 -7.42
C MET A 1 -0.66 -41.77 -5.93
N ASP A 2 0.37 -41.02 -5.52
CA ASP A 2 0.79 -40.87 -4.12
C ASP A 2 -0.33 -40.40 -3.20
N GLU A 3 -0.51 -41.11 -2.10
CA GLU A 3 -1.48 -40.84 -1.03
C GLU A 3 -1.41 -39.39 -0.54
N LYS A 4 -0.19 -38.82 -0.45
CA LYS A 4 0.06 -37.41 -0.14
C LYS A 4 -0.61 -36.43 -1.12
N ARG A 5 -0.66 -36.76 -2.41
CA ARG A 5 -1.30 -35.93 -3.44
C ARG A 5 -2.82 -35.95 -3.30
N ARG A 6 -3.40 -37.10 -2.93
CA ARG A 6 -4.85 -37.22 -2.67
C ARG A 6 -5.26 -36.43 -1.44
N ASP A 7 -4.52 -36.52 -0.35
CA ASP A 7 -4.79 -35.76 0.88
C ASP A 7 -4.65 -34.25 0.69
N TYR A 8 -3.64 -33.81 -0.06
CA TYR A 8 -3.48 -32.40 -0.43
C TYR A 8 -4.70 -31.88 -1.22
N LEU A 9 -5.15 -32.62 -2.24
CA LEU A 9 -6.31 -32.24 -3.04
C LEU A 9 -7.60 -32.21 -2.21
N ASN A 10 -7.76 -33.15 -1.27
CA ASN A 10 -8.92 -33.20 -0.39
C ASN A 10 -8.95 -32.02 0.60
N LYS A 11 -7.82 -31.67 1.21
CA LYS A 11 -7.69 -30.46 2.05
C LYS A 11 -7.90 -29.17 1.26
N TYR A 12 -7.39 -29.10 0.03
CA TYR A 12 -7.59 -27.94 -0.82
C TYR A 12 -9.07 -27.72 -1.16
N LYS A 13 -9.80 -28.80 -1.49
CA LYS A 13 -11.25 -28.75 -1.79
C LYS A 13 -12.12 -28.37 -0.59
N SER A 14 -11.70 -28.67 0.64
CA SER A 14 -12.47 -28.29 1.83
C SER A 14 -12.28 -26.82 2.20
N GLN A 15 -11.15 -26.22 1.85
CA GLN A 15 -10.81 -24.82 2.17
C GLN A 15 -11.10 -23.83 1.04
N HIS A 16 -11.14 -24.28 -0.21
CA HIS A 16 -11.29 -23.40 -1.37
C HIS A 16 -12.55 -23.75 -2.16
N ARG A 17 -13.37 -22.74 -2.45
CA ARG A 17 -14.53 -22.86 -3.33
C ARG A 17 -14.25 -22.14 -4.64
N ARG A 18 -14.61 -22.79 -5.75
CA ARG A 18 -14.52 -22.19 -7.09
C ARG A 18 -15.87 -21.59 -7.46
N ILE A 19 -15.85 -20.32 -7.84
CA ILE A 19 -17.00 -19.63 -8.41
C ILE A 19 -16.74 -19.51 -9.92
N ASN A 20 -17.71 -19.91 -10.74
CA ASN A 20 -17.68 -19.70 -12.18
C ASN A 20 -18.63 -18.54 -12.50
N LEU A 21 -18.13 -17.53 -13.20
CA LEU A 21 -18.90 -16.36 -13.60
C LEU A 21 -18.94 -16.29 -15.14
N THR A 22 -20.13 -16.10 -15.68
CA THR A 22 -20.33 -15.78 -17.10
C THR A 22 -20.67 -14.30 -17.20
N VAL A 23 -19.92 -13.55 -18.00
CA VAL A 23 -20.14 -12.12 -18.26
C VAL A 23 -20.43 -11.90 -19.74
N SER A 24 -21.00 -10.75 -20.08
CA SER A 24 -21.14 -10.34 -21.47
C SER A 24 -19.76 -10.12 -22.11
N ASN A 25 -19.65 -10.24 -23.44
CA ASN A 25 -18.40 -9.96 -24.13
C ASN A 25 -17.92 -8.52 -23.90
N SER A 26 -18.86 -7.56 -23.87
CA SER A 26 -18.55 -6.15 -23.58
C SER A 26 -17.99 -5.93 -22.18
N ASP A 27 -18.46 -6.69 -21.18
CA ASP A 27 -17.93 -6.56 -19.82
C ASP A 27 -16.58 -7.26 -19.68
N TYR A 28 -16.38 -8.39 -20.37
CA TYR A 28 -15.08 -9.04 -20.44
C TYR A 28 -14.00 -8.10 -21.02
N GLN A 29 -14.30 -7.42 -22.12
CA GLN A 29 -13.39 -6.44 -22.72
C GLN A 29 -13.01 -5.31 -21.77
N LYS A 30 -13.97 -4.80 -20.97
CA LYS A 30 -13.68 -3.78 -19.94
C LYS A 30 -12.80 -4.35 -18.84
N ILE A 31 -13.06 -5.57 -18.39
CA ILE A 31 -12.26 -6.26 -17.38
C ILE A 31 -10.82 -6.45 -17.88
N GLU A 32 -10.67 -6.91 -19.12
CA GLU A 32 -9.37 -7.12 -19.77
C GLU A 32 -8.58 -5.81 -19.86
N TYR A 33 -9.21 -4.75 -20.39
CA TYR A 33 -8.60 -3.43 -20.47
C TYR A 33 -8.10 -2.90 -19.10
N LEU A 34 -8.91 -3.06 -18.06
CA LEU A 34 -8.53 -2.60 -16.71
C LEU A 34 -7.44 -3.48 -16.09
N ALA A 35 -7.48 -4.79 -16.33
CA ALA A 35 -6.49 -5.72 -15.84
C ALA A 35 -5.11 -5.45 -16.48
N ASP A 36 -5.06 -5.17 -17.78
CA ASP A 36 -3.84 -4.85 -18.51
C ASP A 36 -3.15 -3.59 -17.97
N ARG A 37 -3.92 -2.53 -17.66
CA ARG A 37 -3.35 -1.31 -17.06
C ARG A 37 -2.72 -1.53 -15.69
N LEU A 38 -3.15 -2.56 -14.98
CA LEU A 38 -2.59 -2.94 -13.68
C LEU A 38 -1.58 -4.09 -13.81
N SER A 39 -1.24 -4.51 -15.03
CA SER A 39 -0.39 -5.68 -15.31
C SER A 39 -0.89 -6.97 -14.62
N LEU A 40 -2.21 -7.12 -14.54
CA LEU A 40 -2.90 -8.26 -13.93
C LEU A 40 -3.59 -9.11 -14.99
N LYS A 41 -3.84 -10.39 -14.66
CA LYS A 41 -4.78 -11.21 -15.43
C LYS A 41 -6.22 -10.80 -15.13
N PRO A 42 -7.17 -10.90 -16.09
CA PRO A 42 -8.59 -10.60 -15.89
C PRO A 42 -9.19 -11.24 -14.62
N THR A 43 -8.86 -12.51 -14.36
CA THR A 43 -9.33 -13.23 -13.17
C THR A 43 -8.74 -12.69 -11.87
N SER A 44 -7.47 -12.27 -11.89
CA SER A 44 -6.80 -11.69 -10.73
C SER A 44 -7.38 -10.31 -10.42
N PHE A 45 -7.64 -9.50 -11.45
CA PHE A 45 -8.33 -8.23 -11.31
C PHE A 45 -9.71 -8.38 -10.67
N VAL A 46 -10.55 -9.29 -11.19
CA VAL A 46 -11.89 -9.55 -10.63
C VAL A 46 -11.82 -10.04 -9.18
N TYR A 47 -10.87 -10.93 -8.87
CA TYR A 47 -10.67 -11.40 -7.50
C TYR A 47 -10.26 -10.27 -6.55
N ASN A 48 -9.32 -9.41 -6.97
CA ASN A 48 -8.87 -8.27 -6.17
C ASN A 48 -10.02 -7.28 -5.94
N ALA A 49 -10.77 -6.92 -6.99
CA ALA A 49 -11.94 -6.05 -6.86
C ALA A 49 -13.02 -6.62 -5.92
N LEU A 50 -13.20 -7.94 -5.91
CA LEU A 50 -14.09 -8.60 -4.94
C LEU A 50 -13.52 -8.52 -3.52
N GLN A 51 -12.23 -8.76 -3.33
CA GLN A 51 -11.57 -8.65 -2.02
C GLN A 51 -11.66 -7.23 -1.47
N GLU A 52 -11.48 -6.20 -2.30
CA GLU A 52 -11.65 -4.82 -1.87
C GLU A 52 -13.03 -4.54 -1.27
N LYS A 53 -14.07 -5.10 -1.89
CA LYS A 53 -15.45 -4.95 -1.43
C LYS A 53 -15.74 -5.76 -0.17
N LEU A 54 -15.08 -6.90 0.00
CA LEU A 54 -15.25 -7.76 1.18
C LEU A 54 -14.47 -7.23 2.40
N GLU A 55 -13.26 -6.73 2.20
CA GLU A 55 -12.34 -6.30 3.25
C GLU A 55 -12.45 -4.78 3.56
N GLN A 56 -13.25 -4.03 2.81
CA GLN A 56 -13.34 -2.56 2.87
C GLN A 56 -11.97 -1.87 2.72
N SER A 57 -11.00 -2.55 2.09
CA SER A 57 -9.63 -2.08 1.93
C SER A 57 -9.28 -2.07 0.45
N PRO A 58 -8.87 -0.93 -0.12
CA PRO A 58 -8.48 -0.88 -1.54
C PRO A 58 -7.26 -1.78 -1.80
N TYR A 59 -7.25 -2.43 -2.96
CA TYR A 59 -6.12 -3.17 -3.48
C TYR A 59 -5.12 -2.13 -3.94
N LEU A 60 -4.06 -2.00 -3.15
CA LEU A 60 -2.91 -1.19 -3.51
C LEU A 60 -1.87 -2.12 -4.14
N PRO A 61 -1.34 -1.79 -5.32
CA PRO A 61 -0.11 -2.39 -5.84
C PRO A 61 0.99 -2.39 -4.78
N ASP A 62 1.86 -3.41 -4.81
CA ASP A 62 2.83 -3.63 -3.72
C ASP A 62 3.90 -2.53 -3.63
N ASP A 63 4.23 -1.89 -4.75
CA ASP A 63 5.07 -0.69 -4.81
C ASP A 63 4.42 0.48 -4.05
N ILE A 64 3.13 0.75 -4.28
CA ILE A 64 2.40 1.79 -3.57
C ILE A 64 2.30 1.50 -2.07
N LYS A 65 2.13 0.22 -1.68
CA LYS A 65 2.13 -0.17 -0.27
C LYS A 65 3.48 0.07 0.39
N GLN A 66 4.57 -0.27 -0.29
CA GLN A 66 5.92 -0.06 0.21
C GLN A 66 6.18 1.43 0.46
N GLU A 67 5.81 2.26 -0.51
CA GLU A 67 6.02 3.70 -0.41
C GLU A 67 5.17 4.36 0.67
N LEU A 68 3.89 3.95 0.82
CA LEU A 68 3.05 4.40 1.93
C LEU A 68 3.64 3.99 3.29
N SER A 69 4.29 2.82 3.36
CA SER A 69 5.00 2.39 4.56
C SER A 69 6.18 3.32 4.88
N GLU A 70 6.96 3.70 3.87
CA GLU A 70 8.09 4.64 4.02
C GLU A 70 7.60 6.01 4.51
N VAL A 71 6.54 6.55 3.91
CA VAL A 71 5.90 7.81 4.37
C VAL A 71 5.45 7.70 5.83
N LYS A 72 4.82 6.57 6.21
CA LYS A 72 4.41 6.32 7.60
C LYS A 72 5.59 6.29 8.57
N PHE A 73 6.74 5.75 8.17
CA PHE A 73 7.95 5.77 8.99
C PHE A 73 8.50 7.19 9.16
N LEU A 74 8.52 7.99 8.11
CA LEU A 74 8.95 9.40 8.18
C LEU A 74 8.07 10.20 9.15
N ILE A 75 6.74 10.08 9.03
CA ILE A 75 5.79 10.76 9.93
C ILE A 75 6.01 10.34 11.40
N ARG A 76 6.27 9.05 11.65
CA ARG A 76 6.60 8.56 13.01
C ARG A 76 7.89 9.15 13.54
N ASN A 77 8.93 9.25 12.71
CA ASN A 77 10.19 9.85 13.12
C ASN A 77 10.01 11.34 13.48
N ILE A 78 9.18 12.07 12.74
CA ILE A 78 8.85 13.46 13.07
C ILE A 78 8.10 13.56 14.39
N ALA A 79 7.06 12.74 14.58
CA ALA A 79 6.32 12.70 15.84
C ALA A 79 7.25 12.39 17.03
N ASN A 80 8.21 11.49 16.83
CA ASN A 80 9.23 11.18 17.84
C ASN A 80 10.19 12.35 18.09
N ASN A 81 10.64 13.05 17.04
CA ASN A 81 11.51 14.22 17.16
C ASN A 81 10.79 15.38 17.86
N ILE A 82 9.53 15.65 17.51
CA ILE A 82 8.67 16.63 18.17
C ILE A 82 8.49 16.27 19.65
N ASN A 83 8.16 15.01 19.96
CA ASN A 83 8.00 14.56 21.35
C ASN A 83 9.29 14.76 22.17
N GLN A 84 10.46 14.47 21.57
CA GLN A 84 11.74 14.70 22.24
C GLN A 84 12.00 16.18 22.50
N VAL A 85 11.70 17.06 21.54
CA VAL A 85 11.82 18.51 21.69
C VAL A 85 10.89 19.00 22.79
N VAL A 86 9.62 18.61 22.78
CA VAL A 86 8.64 19.00 23.82
C VAL A 86 9.10 18.54 25.20
N HIS A 87 9.59 17.31 25.34
CA HIS A 87 10.13 16.82 26.61
C HIS A 87 11.38 17.59 27.05
N ARG A 88 12.31 17.90 26.13
CA ARG A 88 13.50 18.72 26.43
C ARG A 88 13.12 20.15 26.82
N SER A 89 12.17 20.79 26.12
CA SER A 89 11.63 22.13 26.44
C SER A 89 10.99 22.16 27.82
N HIS A 90 10.19 21.15 28.17
CA HIS A 90 9.58 21.02 29.50
C HIS A 90 10.62 20.82 30.60
N THR A 91 11.68 20.06 30.30
CA THR A 91 12.76 19.78 31.27
C THR A 91 13.69 20.98 31.44
N LEU A 92 13.89 21.79 30.41
CA LEU A 92 14.85 22.90 30.40
C LEU A 92 14.25 24.28 30.73
N LYS A 93 12.91 24.46 30.74
CA LYS A 93 12.24 25.75 31.08
C LYS A 93 12.79 26.99 30.33
N VAL A 94 13.41 26.79 29.17
CA VAL A 94 14.04 27.86 28.37
C VAL A 94 13.54 27.76 26.94
N MET A 95 13.21 28.93 26.36
CA MET A 95 12.83 29.14 24.97
C MET A 95 13.70 28.28 24.03
N VAL A 96 13.09 27.30 23.38
CA VAL A 96 13.81 26.32 22.58
C VAL A 96 14.06 26.85 21.17
N HIS A 97 15.27 26.58 20.70
CA HIS A 97 15.79 26.80 19.36
C HIS A 97 14.80 26.34 18.27
N GLU A 98 13.94 27.25 17.81
CA GLU A 98 12.98 27.05 16.72
C GLU A 98 13.62 26.51 15.43
N ASN A 99 14.92 26.76 15.25
CA ASN A 99 15.69 26.35 14.07
C ASN A 99 15.77 24.83 13.86
N ASP A 100 15.84 24.02 14.92
CA ASP A 100 15.97 22.56 14.77
C ASP A 100 14.65 21.93 14.31
N LEU A 101 13.52 22.46 14.80
CA LEU A 101 12.19 22.04 14.38
C LEU A 101 11.92 22.42 12.92
N LEU A 102 12.28 23.65 12.54
CA LEU A 102 12.15 24.13 11.16
C LEU A 102 12.99 23.29 10.19
N MET A 103 14.18 22.87 10.61
CA MET A 103 15.05 21.95 9.85
C MET A 103 14.40 20.59 9.60
N GLU A 104 13.76 20.00 10.60
CA GLU A 104 13.08 18.71 10.47
C GLU A 104 11.80 18.82 9.62
N LEU A 105 11.04 19.91 9.74
CA LEU A 105 9.91 20.20 8.86
C LEU A 105 10.36 20.38 7.40
N LYS A 106 11.48 21.06 7.17
CA LYS A 106 12.05 21.23 5.83
C LYS A 106 12.49 19.90 5.22
N ARG A 107 13.13 19.02 5.99
CA ARG A 107 13.50 17.67 5.55
C ARG A 107 12.28 16.82 5.16
N LEU A 108 11.17 16.95 5.90
CA LEU A 108 9.91 16.30 5.55
C LEU A 108 9.39 16.80 4.21
N GLU A 109 9.31 18.12 4.04
CA GLU A 109 8.85 18.76 2.82
C GLU A 109 9.67 18.28 1.62
N GLU A 110 11.01 18.33 1.71
CA GLU A 110 11.92 17.84 0.66
C GLU A 110 11.69 16.35 0.36
N THR A 111 11.48 15.52 1.38
CA THR A 111 11.27 14.08 1.17
C THR A 111 9.94 13.79 0.49
N VAL A 112 8.86 14.45 0.90
CA VAL A 112 7.53 14.29 0.28
C VAL A 112 7.55 14.83 -1.15
N VAL A 113 8.17 15.99 -1.38
CA VAL A 113 8.33 16.58 -2.71
C VAL A 113 9.12 15.64 -3.62
N ASN A 114 10.27 15.14 -3.19
CA ASN A 114 11.08 14.22 -3.99
C ASN A 114 10.35 12.92 -4.30
N TYR A 115 9.58 12.40 -3.35
CA TYR A 115 8.78 11.19 -3.54
C TYR A 115 7.65 11.42 -4.58
N VAL A 116 6.93 12.53 -4.48
CA VAL A 116 5.87 12.89 -5.44
C VAL A 116 6.43 13.15 -6.83
N HIS A 117 7.55 13.87 -6.94
CA HIS A 117 8.14 14.22 -8.25
C HIS A 117 8.91 13.05 -8.88
N GLY A 118 9.55 12.18 -8.09
CA GLY A 118 10.22 10.98 -8.59
C GLY A 118 9.28 9.96 -9.23
N LYS A 119 7.97 10.03 -8.93
CA LYS A 119 6.94 9.26 -9.64
C LYS A 119 6.42 9.93 -10.91
N VAL A 120 6.54 11.26 -11.05
CA VAL A 120 6.06 11.99 -12.23
C VAL A 120 7.02 11.83 -13.41
N ASP A 121 8.32 11.70 -13.17
CA ASP A 121 9.33 11.55 -14.23
C ASP A 121 9.44 10.13 -14.82
N HIS A 122 8.75 9.13 -14.25
CA HIS A 122 8.75 7.74 -14.73
C HIS A 122 7.52 7.34 -15.56
N ASP A 123 6.58 8.27 -15.79
CA ASP A 123 5.34 8.04 -16.57
C ASP A 123 5.33 8.77 -17.94
N HIS A 124 6.49 8.95 -18.58
CA HIS A 124 6.62 9.40 -19.98
C HIS A 124 7.40 8.43 -20.85
#